data_AF-A0A9Q7FEF6-F1
#
_entry.id   AF-A0A9Q7FEF6-F1
#
_cell.length_a   1.000
_cell.length_b   1.000
_cell.length_c   1.000
_cell.angle_alpha   90.00
_cell.angle_beta   90.00
_cell.angle_gamma   90.00
#
_symmetry.space_group_name_H-M   'P 1'
#
loop_
_entity.id
_entity.type
_entity.pdbx_description
1 polymer ?
#
loop_
_entity_poly.entity_id
_entity_poly.type
_entity_poly.pdbx_seq_one_letter_code
_entity_poly.pdbx_strand_id
1 'polypeptide(L)'
;MVIDEGSFLPRVIINDRDRRVRADFGTSASDWIRIITAFVLALHASRDNSKKSNHPNVTVFDEPAQQNIDREDYLKFFDIVADVCKKGGQVIVAATDKDHAVRARAQSLRMHVIDFGSNYVLQ
;
A
#
# COMPACT_ATOMS: atom_id res chain seq x y z
N MET A 1 15.24 6.00 -1.95
CA MET A 1 14.37 6.29 -0.80
C MET A 1 15.24 6.22 0.45
N VAL A 2 15.16 7.23 1.32
CA VAL A 2 15.94 7.34 2.55
C VAL A 2 14.95 7.48 3.70
N ILE A 3 15.15 6.80 4.83
CA ILE A 3 14.29 6.97 5.99
C ILE A 3 14.81 8.16 6.79
N ASP A 4 13.92 9.08 7.15
CA ASP A 4 14.25 10.19 8.03
C ASP A 4 14.47 9.68 9.46
N GLU A 5 15.64 9.91 10.04
CA GLU A 5 15.97 9.39 11.38
C GLU A 5 15.17 10.04 12.51
N GLY A 6 14.60 11.24 12.30
CA GLY A 6 13.81 11.94 13.31
C GLY A 6 12.33 11.55 13.33
N SER A 7 11.74 11.35 12.15
CA SER A 7 10.31 11.04 11.98
C SER A 7 10.02 9.59 11.59
N PHE A 8 11.05 8.82 11.23
CA PHE A 8 10.96 7.46 10.68
C PHE A 8 10.11 7.35 9.41
N LEU A 9 9.86 8.47 8.74
CA LEU A 9 9.10 8.49 7.49
C LEU A 9 10.02 8.24 6.29
N PRO A 10 9.56 7.48 5.28
CA PRO A 10 10.28 7.35 4.03
C PRO A 10 10.36 8.72 3.33
N ARG A 11 11.52 9.05 2.77
CA ARG A 11 11.77 10.25 1.94
C ARG A 11 12.29 9.85 0.57
N VAL A 12 11.92 10.61 -0.47
CA VAL A 12 12.40 10.39 -1.84
C VAL A 12 13.43 11.45 -2.21
N ILE A 13 14.55 11.01 -2.77
CA ILE A 13 15.54 11.88 -3.40
C ILE A 13 15.32 11.77 -4.90
N ILE A 14 14.92 12.87 -5.53
CA ILE A 14 14.74 12.93 -6.98
C ILE A 14 16.06 13.46 -7.57
N ASN A 15 16.67 12.67 -8.45
CA ASN A 15 17.78 13.12 -9.27
C ASN A 15 17.19 13.71 -10.55
N ASP A 16 16.99 15.03 -10.57
CA ASP A 16 16.82 15.75 -11.83
C ASP A 16 18.20 16.14 -12.37
N ARG A 17 18.32 16.29 -13.69
CA ARG A 17 19.56 16.22 -14.51
C ARG A 17 20.79 17.03 -14.04
N ASP A 18 20.66 17.91 -13.05
CA ASP A 18 21.77 18.63 -12.39
C ASP A 18 21.56 18.89 -10.87
N ARG A 19 20.49 18.37 -10.24
CA ARG A 19 20.15 18.66 -8.84
C ARG A 19 19.56 17.46 -8.12
N ARG A 20 20.11 17.17 -6.93
CA ARG A 20 19.44 16.35 -5.91
C ARG A 20 18.40 17.20 -5.22
N VAL A 21 17.15 17.05 -5.62
CA VAL A 21 16.04 17.78 -5.00
C VAL A 21 15.50 16.93 -3.85
N ARG A 22 15.47 17.52 -2.66
CA ARG A 22 14.69 17.00 -1.53
C ARG A 22 13.23 17.29 -1.84
N ALA A 23 12.46 16.27 -2.18
CA ALA A 23 11.02 16.41 -2.27
C ALA A 23 10.47 16.44 -0.85
N ASP A 24 10.37 17.63 -0.26
CA ASP A 24 9.49 17.85 0.88
C ASP A 24 8.07 17.89 0.34
N PHE A 25 7.41 16.73 0.35
CA PHE A 25 6.07 16.46 0.85
C PHE A 25 4.95 17.54 0.85
N GLY A 26 5.02 18.53 -0.03
CA GLY A 26 3.92 19.38 -0.48
C GLY A 26 3.37 18.93 -1.85
N THR A 27 3.89 17.82 -2.38
CA THR A 27 3.41 17.14 -3.59
C THR A 27 2.26 16.22 -3.19
N SER A 28 1.07 16.46 -3.73
CA SER A 28 -0.22 15.74 -3.58
C SER A 28 -0.33 14.70 -2.44
N ALA A 29 -1.34 14.83 -1.58
CA ALA A 29 -1.68 13.82 -0.57
C ALA A 29 -1.77 12.38 -1.12
N SER A 30 -2.14 12.24 -2.41
CA SER A 30 -2.17 10.96 -3.12
C SER A 30 -0.80 10.35 -3.43
N ASP A 31 0.25 11.15 -3.67
CA ASP A 31 1.63 10.65 -3.80
C ASP A 31 2.13 10.09 -2.47
N TRP A 32 1.80 10.79 -1.39
CA TRP A 32 2.20 10.43 -0.04
C TRP A 32 1.72 9.05 0.38
N ILE A 33 0.42 8.80 0.24
CA ILE A 33 -0.14 7.51 0.61
C ILE A 33 0.39 6.38 -0.28
N ARG A 34 0.69 6.65 -1.56
CA ARG A 34 1.33 5.67 -2.46
C ARG A 34 2.74 5.31 -1.97
N ILE A 35 3.52 6.29 -1.52
CA ILE A 35 4.86 6.06 -0.96
C ILE A 35 4.77 5.25 0.34
N ILE A 36 3.87 5.62 1.26
CA ILE A 36 3.67 4.88 2.52
C ILE A 36 3.28 3.44 2.22
N THR A 37 2.31 3.23 1.33
CA THR A 37 1.82 1.91 0.94
C THR A 37 2.93 1.06 0.30
N ALA A 38 3.70 1.64 -0.63
CA ALA A 38 4.82 0.97 -1.27
C ALA A 38 5.92 0.59 -0.27
N PHE A 39 6.24 1.49 0.67
CA PHE A 39 7.23 1.24 1.71
C PHE A 39 6.78 0.11 2.64
N VAL A 40 5.54 0.14 3.11
CA VAL A 40 4.96 -0.90 3.98
C VAL A 40 4.94 -2.26 3.28
N LEU A 41 4.57 -2.30 1.99
CA LEU A 41 4.60 -3.54 1.19
C LEU A 41 6.03 -4.05 0.98
N ALA A 42 7.00 -3.16 0.79
CA ALA A 42 8.42 -3.53 0.69
C ALA A 42 8.94 -4.13 2.00
N LEU A 43 8.55 -3.57 3.15
CA LEU A 43 8.86 -4.16 4.46
C LEU A 43 8.23 -5.55 4.58
N HIS A 44 6.95 -5.69 4.21
CA HIS A 44 6.28 -6.98 4.19
C HIS A 44 7.04 -7.98 3.32
N ALA A 45 7.37 -7.62 2.07
CA ALA A 45 8.14 -8.45 1.15
C ALA A 45 9.53 -8.84 1.69
N SER A 46 10.17 -7.95 2.46
CA SER A 46 11.50 -8.21 3.04
C SER A 46 11.52 -9.35 4.06
N ARG A 47 10.36 -9.82 4.56
CA ARG A 47 10.25 -11.01 5.41
C ARG A 47 10.90 -12.24 4.78
N ASP A 48 10.85 -12.35 3.45
CA ASP A 48 11.40 -13.47 2.67
C ASP A 48 12.95 -13.49 2.70
N ASN A 49 13.58 -12.35 3.01
CA ASN A 49 15.04 -12.22 3.01
C ASN A 49 15.70 -12.85 4.25
N SER A 50 14.94 -13.17 5.31
CA SER A 50 15.51 -13.78 6.52
C SER A 50 14.50 -14.66 7.26
N LYS A 51 14.84 -15.94 7.43
CA LYS A 51 14.07 -16.88 8.25
C LYS A 51 14.08 -16.56 9.75
N LYS A 52 14.93 -15.62 10.21
CA LYS A 52 15.04 -15.18 11.62
C LYS A 52 14.46 -13.79 11.86
N SER A 53 13.79 -13.20 10.86
CA SER A 53 13.14 -11.91 10.99
C SER A 53 11.96 -12.00 11.98
N ASN A 54 11.75 -10.94 12.76
CA ASN A 54 10.61 -10.78 13.66
C ASN A 54 9.43 -10.05 12.97
N HIS A 55 9.42 -9.99 11.63
CA HIS A 55 8.34 -9.33 10.90
C HIS A 55 6.99 -10.00 11.24
N PRO A 56 5.92 -9.25 11.53
CA PRO A 56 4.64 -9.80 11.99
C PRO A 56 3.93 -10.77 11.03
N ASN A 57 4.47 -10.99 9.83
CA ASN A 57 3.85 -11.73 8.71
C ASN A 57 2.42 -11.28 8.36
N VAL A 58 1.98 -10.14 8.88
CA VAL A 58 0.68 -9.52 8.62
C VAL A 58 0.88 -8.03 8.38
N THR A 59 0.13 -7.48 7.44
CA THR A 59 0.07 -6.05 7.16
C THR A 59 -1.40 -5.66 6.96
N VAL A 60 -1.80 -4.54 7.54
CA VAL A 60 -3.17 -4.05 7.46
C VAL A 60 -3.17 -2.65 6.85
N PHE A 61 -3.99 -2.46 5.82
CA PHE A 61 -4.29 -1.15 5.24
C PHE A 61 -5.74 -0.80 5.54
N ASP A 62 -5.93 0.36 6.14
CA ASP A 62 -7.25 0.93 6.36
C ASP A 62 -7.50 2.04 5.34
N GLU A 63 -8.51 1.85 4.50
CA GLU A 63 -8.96 2.80 3.47
C GLU A 63 -7.83 3.53 2.71
N PRO A 64 -6.88 2.81 2.07
CA PRO A 64 -5.73 3.43 1.41
C PRO A 64 -6.11 4.40 0.28
N ALA A 65 -7.34 4.33 -0.24
CA ALA A 65 -7.84 5.24 -1.28
C ALA A 65 -8.34 6.61 -0.75
N GLN A 66 -8.51 6.80 0.57
CA GLN A 66 -9.13 8.02 1.14
C GLN A 66 -8.39 9.32 0.80
N GLN A 67 -7.10 9.28 0.46
CA GLN A 67 -6.31 10.46 0.08
C GLN A 67 -6.37 10.77 -1.43
N ASN A 68 -7.49 10.43 -2.09
CA ASN A 68 -7.76 10.72 -3.49
C ASN A 68 -6.71 10.12 -4.45
N ILE A 69 -6.32 8.87 -4.22
CA ILE A 69 -5.51 8.10 -5.18
C ILE A 69 -6.34 7.93 -6.46
N ASP A 70 -5.69 8.07 -7.62
CA ASP A 70 -6.31 7.74 -8.88
C ASP A 70 -6.81 6.29 -8.89
N ARG A 71 -7.98 6.07 -9.49
CA ARG A 71 -8.62 4.76 -9.52
C ARG A 71 -7.74 3.68 -10.13
N GLU A 72 -7.03 3.97 -11.23
CA GLU A 72 -6.17 2.98 -11.87
C GLU A 72 -5.02 2.57 -10.97
N ASP A 73 -4.40 3.54 -10.29
CA ASP A 73 -3.32 3.28 -9.33
C ASP A 73 -3.83 2.48 -8.13
N TYR A 74 -5.03 2.79 -7.66
CA TYR A 74 -5.66 2.03 -6.58
C TYR A 74 -5.98 0.59 -6.99
N LEU A 75 -6.42 0.34 -8.22
CA LEU A 75 -6.62 -1.04 -8.70
C LEU A 75 -5.31 -1.80 -8.90
N LYS A 76 -4.24 -1.11 -9.36
CA LYS A 76 -2.88 -1.69 -9.46
C LYS A 76 -2.29 -2.05 -8.09
N PHE A 77 -2.66 -1.34 -7.03
CA PHE A 77 -2.23 -1.68 -5.67
C PHE A 77 -2.59 -3.13 -5.30
N PHE A 78 -3.76 -3.63 -5.70
CA PHE A 78 -4.15 -5.03 -5.44
C PHE A 78 -3.27 -6.04 -6.19
N ASP A 79 -2.76 -5.70 -7.38
CA ASP A 79 -1.82 -6.56 -8.10
C ASP A 79 -0.50 -6.72 -7.33
N ILE A 80 0.01 -5.61 -6.79
CA ILE A 80 1.23 -5.60 -5.98
C ILE A 80 1.00 -6.41 -4.70
N VAL A 81 -0.13 -6.22 -4.03
CA VAL A 81 -0.50 -6.99 -2.83
C VAL A 81 -0.52 -8.49 -3.14
N ALA A 82 -1.19 -8.89 -4.21
CA ALA A 82 -1.29 -10.29 -4.61
C ALA A 82 0.09 -10.88 -4.89
N ASP A 83 0.98 -10.14 -5.58
CA ASP A 83 2.34 -10.59 -5.86
C ASP A 83 3.18 -10.75 -4.59
N VAL A 84 3.11 -9.77 -3.69
CA VAL A 84 3.82 -9.79 -2.41
C VAL A 84 3.35 -10.97 -1.53
N CYS A 85 2.07 -11.32 -1.58
CA CYS A 85 1.51 -12.44 -0.82
C CYS A 85 1.87 -13.82 -1.39
N LYS A 86 2.32 -13.94 -2.66
CA LYS A 86 2.80 -15.22 -3.22
C LYS A 86 3.98 -15.80 -2.43
N LYS A 87 4.72 -14.94 -1.74
CA LYS A 87 5.86 -15.30 -0.88
C LYS A 87 5.45 -15.61 0.58
N GLY A 88 4.17 -15.81 0.85
CA GLY A 88 3.61 -16.11 2.18
C GLY A 88 2.97 -14.89 2.86
N GLY A 89 2.83 -14.89 4.18
CA GLY A 89 2.26 -13.76 4.92
C GLY A 89 0.81 -13.41 4.55
N GLN A 90 0.28 -12.37 5.20
CA GLN A 90 -1.09 -11.90 5.02
C GLN A 90 -1.12 -10.39 4.85
N VAL A 91 -1.89 -9.91 3.87
CA VAL A 91 -2.26 -8.51 3.75
C VAL A 91 -3.78 -8.40 3.87
N ILE A 92 -4.24 -7.54 4.77
CA ILE A 92 -5.64 -7.21 4.97
C ILE A 92 -5.85 -5.79 4.48
N VAL A 93 -6.85 -5.57 3.65
CA VAL A 93 -7.22 -4.24 3.13
C VAL A 93 -8.68 -4.00 3.46
N ALA A 94 -8.95 -3.00 4.28
CA ALA A 94 -10.29 -2.41 4.39
C ALA A 94 -10.45 -1.39 3.26
N ALA A 95 -11.56 -1.49 2.52
CA ALA A 95 -11.78 -0.70 1.32
C ALA A 95 -13.26 -0.39 1.13
N THR A 96 -13.56 0.87 0.84
CA THR A 96 -14.86 1.27 0.32
C THR A 96 -14.95 0.96 -1.18
N ASP A 97 -15.97 0.21 -1.59
CA ASP A 97 -16.13 -0.25 -2.97
C ASP A 97 -17.48 0.21 -3.56
N LYS A 98 -17.56 1.49 -3.95
CA LYS A 98 -18.82 2.11 -4.42
C LYS A 98 -19.32 1.58 -5.75
N ASP A 99 -18.44 1.10 -6.62
CA ASP A 99 -18.78 0.67 -7.98
C ASP A 99 -18.30 -0.75 -8.30
N HIS A 100 -18.10 -1.55 -7.26
CA HIS A 100 -17.74 -2.96 -7.33
C HIS A 100 -16.40 -3.29 -8.01
N ALA A 101 -15.59 -2.28 -8.35
CA ALA A 101 -14.33 -2.52 -9.05
C ALA A 101 -13.25 -3.11 -8.15
N VAL A 102 -13.22 -2.75 -6.86
CA VAL A 102 -12.29 -3.36 -5.90
C VAL A 102 -12.62 -4.84 -5.76
N ARG A 103 -13.90 -5.17 -5.57
CA ARG A 103 -14.37 -6.56 -5.49
C ARG A 103 -14.04 -7.34 -6.75
N ALA A 104 -14.36 -6.81 -7.93
CA ALA A 104 -14.08 -7.48 -9.20
C ALA A 104 -12.58 -7.73 -9.37
N ARG A 105 -11.74 -6.73 -9.05
CA ARG A 105 -10.28 -6.87 -9.13
C ARG A 105 -9.75 -7.91 -8.14
N ALA A 106 -10.15 -7.83 -6.87
CA ALA A 106 -9.73 -8.77 -5.83
C ALA A 106 -10.13 -10.22 -6.16
N GLN A 107 -11.35 -10.44 -6.67
CA GLN A 107 -11.81 -11.75 -7.13
C GLN A 107 -11.00 -12.27 -8.32
N SER A 108 -10.67 -11.39 -9.29
CA SER A 108 -9.82 -11.78 -10.44
C SER A 108 -8.43 -12.26 -10.01
N LEU A 109 -7.93 -11.73 -8.89
CA LEU A 109 -6.66 -12.09 -8.26
C LEU A 109 -6.78 -13.24 -7.26
N ARG A 110 -7.96 -13.87 -7.14
CA ARG A 110 -8.28 -14.96 -6.20
C ARG A 110 -8.02 -14.58 -4.73
N MET A 111 -8.19 -13.31 -4.39
CA MET A 111 -8.10 -12.83 -3.02
C MET A 111 -9.35 -13.24 -2.23
N HIS A 112 -9.22 -13.39 -0.91
CA HIS A 112 -10.37 -13.61 -0.04
C HIS A 112 -11.11 -12.28 0.16
N VAL A 113 -12.38 -12.23 -0.27
CA VAL A 113 -13.21 -11.03 -0.17
C VAL A 113 -14.31 -11.25 0.85
N ILE A 114 -14.40 -10.34 1.83
CA ILE A 114 -15.50 -10.27 2.79
C ILE A 114 -16.30 -9.02 2.49
N ASP A 115 -17.56 -9.20 2.12
CA ASP A 115 -18.51 -8.12 1.92
C ASP A 115 -19.37 -7.96 3.18
N PHE A 116 -19.27 -6.80 3.83
CA PHE A 116 -20.08 -6.49 5.00
C PHE A 116 -21.49 -6.01 4.62
N GLY A 117 -21.78 -5.79 3.33
CA GLY A 117 -23.07 -5.30 2.86
C GLY A 117 -23.34 -3.85 3.25
N SER A 118 -24.57 -3.38 3.02
CA SER A 118 -24.97 -1.98 3.23
C SER A 118 -25.25 -1.59 4.68
N ASN A 119 -25.30 -2.56 5.59
CA ASN A 119 -25.75 -2.37 6.97
C ASN A 119 -24.61 -2.05 7.94
N TYR A 120 -23.37 -2.15 7.49
CA TYR A 120 -22.18 -1.90 8.29
C TYR A 120 -21.35 -0.80 7.64
N VAL A 121 -21.13 0.27 8.39
CA VAL A 121 -20.16 1.31 8.04
C VAL A 121 -18.90 0.98 8.81
N LEU A 122 -17.79 0.73 8.11
CA LEU A 122 -16.47 0.74 8.74
C LEU A 122 -16.20 2.20 9.12
N GLN A 123 -16.23 2.50 10.42
CA GLN A 123 -15.96 3.82 10.99
C GLN A 123 -14.49 3.94 11.39
#